data_AF-A0A7C9NVZ4-F1
#
_entry.id   AF-A0A7C9NVZ4-F1
#
_cell.length_a   1.000
_cell.length_b   1.000
_cell.length_c   1.000
_cell.angle_alpha   90.00
_cell.angle_beta   90.00
_cell.angle_gamma   90.00
#
_symmetry.space_group_name_H-M   'P 1'
#
loop_
_entity.id
_entity.type
_entity.pdbx_description
1 polymer ?
#
loop_
_entity_poly.entity_id
_entity_poly.type
_entity_poly.pdbx_seq_one_letter_code
_entity_poly.pdbx_strand_id
1 'polypeptide(L)'
;MKTKLSIAALIAVLGAFAAPSFAGDAVSNNVSKAYSLKDGGTLYVFKDGKMAQENNFGRAVYLKQGQAYETTDGQKIIANSNEVARLDSLIQQGHKSR
;
A
#
# COMPACT_ATOMS: atom_id res chain seq x y z
N MET A 1 -11.92 32.57 -10.85
CA MET A 1 -11.09 32.02 -9.74
C MET A 1 -11.34 30.53 -9.66
N LYS A 2 -10.27 29.72 -9.65
CA LYS A 2 -10.33 28.25 -9.72
C LYS A 2 -10.72 27.70 -8.34
N THR A 3 -11.89 27.09 -8.21
CA THR A 3 -12.34 26.44 -6.98
C THR A 3 -11.50 25.18 -6.74
N LYS A 4 -10.80 25.14 -5.61
CA LYS A 4 -10.08 23.95 -5.15
C LYS A 4 -11.10 23.00 -4.52
N LEU A 5 -11.42 21.88 -5.18
CA LEU A 5 -12.21 20.82 -4.56
C LEU A 5 -11.28 19.97 -3.69
N SER A 6 -11.33 20.20 -2.39
CA SER A 6 -10.84 19.26 -1.37
C SER A 6 -11.89 18.17 -1.18
N ILE A 7 -11.67 16.98 -1.74
CA ILE A 7 -12.50 15.80 -1.47
C ILE A 7 -11.71 14.89 -0.52
N ALA A 8 -11.98 15.05 0.77
CA ALA A 8 -11.70 14.05 1.79
C ALA A 8 -12.92 13.15 1.90
N ALA A 9 -12.89 11.99 1.23
CA ALA A 9 -13.88 10.93 1.42
C ALA A 9 -13.18 9.74 2.09
N LEU A 10 -13.26 9.70 3.41
CA LEU A 10 -12.77 8.60 4.25
C LEU A 10 -13.97 7.70 4.55
N ILE A 11 -14.25 6.74 3.66
CA ILE A 11 -15.24 5.68 3.92
C ILE A 11 -14.48 4.55 4.62
N ALA A 12 -14.74 4.35 5.92
CA ALA A 12 -14.20 3.25 6.69
C ALA A 12 -15.16 2.05 6.65
N VAL A 13 -14.98 1.15 5.68
CA VAL A 13 -15.59 -0.19 5.73
C VAL A 13 -14.65 -1.11 6.52
N LEU A 14 -15.18 -1.68 7.61
CA LEU A 14 -14.52 -2.72 8.41
C LEU A 14 -14.61 -4.06 7.68
N GLY A 15 -13.70 -4.30 6.73
CA GLY A 15 -13.44 -5.62 6.15
C GLY A 15 -12.36 -6.36 6.94
N ALA A 16 -12.52 -7.67 7.15
CA ALA A 16 -11.46 -8.50 7.72
C ALA A 16 -10.30 -8.55 6.70
N PHE A 17 -9.22 -7.83 6.99
CA PHE A 17 -8.03 -7.80 6.13
C PHE A 17 -7.27 -9.12 6.27
N ALA A 18 -7.32 -9.98 5.26
CA ALA A 18 -6.34 -11.06 5.13
C ALA A 18 -4.97 -10.40 4.92
N ALA A 19 -4.04 -10.61 5.84
CA ALA A 19 -2.68 -10.10 5.67
C ALA A 19 -2.08 -10.76 4.41
N PRO A 20 -1.48 -9.97 3.50
CA PRO A 20 -0.79 -10.52 2.34
C PRO A 20 0.26 -11.54 2.80
N SER A 21 0.31 -12.71 2.14
CA SER A 21 1.26 -13.78 2.47
C SER A 21 2.73 -13.39 2.30
N PHE A 22 3.00 -12.27 1.63
CA PHE A 22 4.34 -11.76 1.31
C PHE A 22 4.85 -10.69 2.28
N ALA A 23 4.01 -10.19 3.19
CA ALA A 23 4.44 -9.17 4.15
C ALA A 23 5.40 -9.77 5.20
N GLY A 24 6.69 -9.53 5.07
CA GLY A 24 7.69 -9.87 6.09
C GLY A 24 7.53 -9.03 7.36
N ASP A 25 8.02 -9.53 8.50
CA ASP A 25 7.83 -8.90 9.82
C ASP A 25 8.25 -7.42 9.86
N ALA A 26 9.33 -7.06 9.18
CA ALA A 26 9.80 -5.68 9.08
C ALA A 26 8.78 -4.75 8.39
N VAL A 27 8.13 -5.21 7.32
CA VAL A 27 7.06 -4.47 6.64
C VAL A 27 5.83 -4.39 7.55
N SER A 28 5.39 -5.52 8.09
CA SER A 28 4.23 -5.63 8.99
C SER A 28 4.32 -4.68 10.20
N ASN A 29 5.52 -4.51 10.76
CA ASN A 29 5.76 -3.62 11.90
C ASN A 29 5.71 -2.12 11.56
N ASN A 30 5.77 -1.75 10.28
CA ASN A 30 5.83 -0.36 9.82
C ASN A 30 4.53 0.11 9.14
N VAL A 31 3.64 -0.81 8.80
CA VAL A 31 2.38 -0.53 8.09
C VAL A 31 1.21 -0.39 9.07
N SER A 32 0.26 0.48 8.72
CA SER A 32 -1.04 0.59 9.37
C SER A 32 -2.10 -0.26 8.67
N LYS A 33 -2.00 -0.38 7.33
CA LYS A 33 -2.89 -1.19 6.50
C LYS A 33 -2.15 -1.80 5.33
N ALA A 34 -2.63 -2.95 4.87
CA ALA A 34 -2.20 -3.58 3.63
C ALA A 34 -3.45 -3.96 2.82
N TYR A 35 -3.45 -3.68 1.53
CA TYR A 35 -4.54 -3.96 0.61
C TYR A 35 -4.05 -4.88 -0.50
N SER A 36 -4.68 -6.04 -0.65
CA SER A 36 -4.44 -6.91 -1.82
C SER A 36 -5.04 -6.26 -3.06
N LEU A 37 -4.21 -6.13 -4.11
CA LEU A 37 -4.59 -5.53 -5.38
C LEU A 37 -5.03 -6.61 -6.38
N LYS A 38 -5.88 -6.23 -7.35
CA LYS A 38 -6.34 -7.14 -8.41
C LYS A 38 -5.24 -7.68 -9.31
N ASP A 39 -4.13 -6.96 -9.43
CA ASP A 39 -2.94 -7.39 -10.18
C ASP A 39 -2.09 -8.42 -9.42
N GLY A 40 -2.52 -8.82 -8.23
CA GLY A 40 -1.81 -9.75 -7.34
C GLY A 40 -0.74 -9.08 -6.48
N GLY A 41 -0.54 -7.76 -6.61
CA GLY A 41 0.32 -6.98 -5.73
C GLY A 41 -0.34 -6.63 -4.40
N THR A 42 0.40 -5.88 -3.59
CA THR A 42 -0.06 -5.34 -2.32
C THR A 42 0.22 -3.85 -2.26
N LEU A 43 -0.80 -3.05 -1.92
CA LEU A 43 -0.63 -1.64 -1.56
C LEU A 43 -0.50 -1.54 -0.04
N TYR A 44 0.65 -1.08 0.44
CA TYR A 44 0.90 -0.82 1.85
C TYR A 44 0.65 0.65 2.18
N VAL A 45 -0.04 0.89 3.30
CA VAL A 45 -0.15 2.20 3.92
C VAL A 45 0.67 2.18 5.20
N PHE A 46 1.70 3.01 5.27
CA PHE A 46 2.56 3.18 6.44
C PHE A 46 1.82 3.85 7.60
N LYS A 47 2.38 3.79 8.80
CA LYS A 47 1.82 4.44 10.00
C LYS A 47 1.72 5.97 9.88
N ASP A 48 2.53 6.59 9.02
CA ASP A 48 2.48 8.02 8.70
C ASP A 48 1.49 8.35 7.55
N GLY A 49 0.74 7.35 7.07
CA GLY A 49 -0.25 7.50 6.00
C GLY A 49 0.33 7.49 4.58
N LYS A 50 1.65 7.38 4.43
CA LYS A 50 2.27 7.25 3.12
C LYS A 50 2.12 5.84 2.56
N MET A 51 2.31 5.69 1.25
CA MET A 51 1.98 4.49 0.51
C MET A 51 3.16 3.99 -0.34
N ALA A 52 3.26 2.67 -0.44
CA ALA A 52 4.13 1.99 -1.37
C ALA A 52 3.46 0.71 -1.88
N GLN A 53 3.88 0.24 -3.05
CA GLN A 53 3.34 -0.97 -3.65
C GLN A 53 4.42 -2.05 -3.76
N GLU A 54 4.03 -3.27 -3.43
CA GLU A 54 4.74 -4.49 -3.76
C GLU A 54 4.01 -5.21 -4.90
N ASN A 55 4.74 -5.77 -5.87
CA ASN A 55 4.13 -6.59 -6.91
C ASN A 55 3.90 -8.04 -6.43
N ASN A 56 3.25 -8.85 -7.26
CA ASN A 56 3.00 -10.27 -7.01
C ASN A 56 4.27 -11.15 -6.87
N PHE A 57 5.47 -10.59 -7.09
CA PHE A 57 6.76 -11.26 -6.88
C PHE A 57 7.49 -10.81 -5.62
N GLY A 58 6.84 -10.04 -4.74
CA GLY A 58 7.44 -9.56 -3.49
C GLY A 58 8.44 -8.42 -3.67
N ARG A 59 8.36 -7.65 -4.77
CA ARG A 59 9.27 -6.54 -5.06
C ARG A 59 8.58 -5.20 -4.93
N ALA A 60 9.25 -4.23 -4.31
CA ALA A 60 8.78 -2.85 -4.32
C ALA A 60 8.76 -2.31 -5.76
N VAL A 61 7.62 -1.74 -6.17
CA VAL A 61 7.42 -1.18 -7.52
C VAL A 61 6.91 0.25 -7.44
N TYR A 62 7.11 0.98 -8.54
CA TYR A 62 6.67 2.37 -8.64
C TYR A 62 5.14 2.50 -8.48
N LEU A 63 4.74 3.26 -7.47
CA LEU A 63 3.36 3.61 -7.18
C LEU A 63 3.06 4.99 -7.78
N LYS A 64 2.26 5.03 -8.84
CA LYS A 64 1.94 6.28 -9.55
C LYS A 64 0.95 7.11 -8.74
N GLN A 65 1.40 8.25 -8.22
CA GLN A 65 0.52 9.20 -7.52
C GLN A 65 -0.62 9.69 -8.43
N GLY A 66 -1.81 9.82 -7.85
CA GLY A 66 -3.03 10.21 -8.55
C GLY A 66 -3.70 9.08 -9.34
N GLN A 67 -3.06 7.91 -9.46
CA GLN A 67 -3.68 6.74 -10.08
C GLN A 67 -4.54 5.98 -9.06
N ALA A 68 -5.67 5.45 -9.55
CA ALA A 68 -6.52 4.52 -8.81
C ALA A 68 -5.97 3.09 -8.92
N TYR A 69 -5.83 2.43 -7.78
CA TYR A 69 -5.48 1.02 -7.68
C TYR A 69 -6.67 0.25 -7.15
N GLU A 70 -7.07 -0.80 -7.87
CA GLU A 70 -8.25 -1.59 -7.51
C GLU A 70 -7.85 -2.78 -6.63
N THR A 71 -8.52 -2.90 -5.49
CA THR A 71 -8.32 -3.98 -4.53
C THR A 71 -9.15 -5.21 -4.91
N THR A 72 -8.81 -6.36 -4.34
CA THR A 72 -9.52 -7.63 -4.60
C THR A 72 -10.99 -7.60 -4.18
N ASP A 73 -11.35 -6.77 -3.19
CA ASP A 73 -12.73 -6.52 -2.75
C ASP A 73 -13.44 -5.40 -3.54
N GLY A 74 -12.83 -4.88 -4.61
CA GLY A 74 -13.44 -3.92 -5.53
C GLY A 74 -13.35 -2.46 -5.09
N GLN A 75 -12.63 -2.14 -4.02
CA GLN A 75 -12.34 -0.75 -3.64
C GLN A 75 -11.32 -0.15 -4.61
N LYS A 76 -11.40 1.18 -4.80
CA LYS A 76 -10.41 1.94 -5.55
C LYS A 76 -9.68 2.89 -4.61
N ILE A 77 -8.38 2.71 -4.49
CA ILE A 77 -7.52 3.55 -3.64
C ILE A 77 -6.73 4.49 -4.54
N ILE A 78 -6.82 5.80 -4.28
CA ILE A 78 -6.02 6.81 -4.98
C ILE A 78 -4.68 6.92 -4.28
N ALA A 79 -3.59 6.63 -4.99
CA ALA A 79 -2.25 6.77 -4.46
C ALA A 79 -1.91 8.25 -4.24
N ASN A 80 -1.47 8.60 -3.02
CA ASN A 80 -1.09 9.98 -2.67
C ASN A 80 0.44 10.16 -2.49
N SER A 81 1.21 9.07 -2.47
CA SER A 81 2.65 9.03 -2.19
C SER A 81 3.28 7.84 -2.89
N ASN A 82 4.61 7.77 -2.89
CA ASN A 82 5.38 6.75 -3.58
C ASN A 82 6.67 6.43 -2.81
N GLU A 83 6.57 5.55 -1.82
CA GLU A 83 7.66 5.23 -0.89
C GLU A 83 8.41 3.93 -1.28
N VAL A 84 8.76 3.78 -2.56
CA VAL A 84 9.41 2.56 -3.10
C VAL A 84 10.70 2.22 -2.36
N ALA A 85 11.57 3.20 -2.15
CA ALA A 85 12.88 2.98 -1.50
C ALA A 85 12.74 2.52 -0.04
N ARG A 86 11.75 3.07 0.68
CA ARG A 86 11.43 2.66 2.05
C ARG A 86 10.94 1.22 2.08
N LEU A 87 10.00 0.88 1.20
CA LEU A 87 9.46 -0.48 1.11
C LEU A 87 10.55 -1.49 0.74
N ASP A 88 11.39 -1.18 -0.25
CA ASP A 88 12.52 -2.02 -0.66
C ASP A 88 13.48 -2.28 0.51
N SER A 89 13.82 -1.23 1.27
CA SER A 89 14.66 -1.36 2.46
C SER A 89 14.05 -2.28 3.52
N LEU A 90 12.72 -2.23 3.72
CA LEU A 90 12.02 -3.08 4.69
C LEU A 90 11.92 -4.54 4.22
N ILE A 91 11.69 -4.77 2.93
CA ILE A 91 11.70 -6.13 2.34
C ILE A 91 13.08 -6.75 2.52
N GLN A 92 14.15 -6.00 2.20
CA GLN A 92 15.52 -6.46 2.40
C GLN A 92 15.85 -6.74 3.87
N GLN A 93 15.39 -5.90 4.80
CA GLN A 93 15.53 -6.17 6.24
C GLN A 93 14.82 -7.46 6.65
N GLY A 94 13.58 -7.66 6.19
CA GLY A 94 12.82 -8.89 6.44
C GLY A 94 13.53 -10.14 5.93
N HIS A 95 14.25 -10.06 4.81
CA HIS A 95 15.07 -11.18 4.30
C HIS A 95 16.31 -11.46 5.16
N LYS A 96 16.94 -10.41 5.73
CA LYS A 96 18.14 -10.57 6.56
C LYS A 96 17.84 -11.08 7.97
N SER A 97 16.62 -10.86 8.45
CA SER A 97 16.19 -11.23 9.80
C SER A 97 15.54 -12.62 9.90
N ARG A 98 15.50 -13.39 8.81
CA ARG A 98 14.98 -14.77 8.75
C ARG A 98 16.06 -15.83 8.87
#